data_AF-A0A534P4I8-F1
#
_entry.id   AF-A0A534P4I8-F1
#
_cell.length_a   1.000
_cell.length_b   1.000
_cell.length_c   1.000
_cell.angle_alpha   90.00
_cell.angle_beta   90.00
_cell.angle_gamma   90.00
#
_symmetry.space_group_name_H-M   'P 1'
#
loop_
_entity.id
_entity.type
_entity.pdbx_description
1 polymer ?
#
loop_
_entity_poly.entity_id
_entity_poly.type
_entity_poly.pdbx_seq_one_letter_code
_entity_poly.pdbx_strand_id
1 'polypeptide(L)' 'MTYSFHLGVNLEGLPEDVRLEIGRTMQQIADAVTTIPPSSAFWSSMKDSLLQIDVRGYRVVYRIDTGRRVIIVVELSRLR' A
#
# COMPACT_ATOMS: atom_id res chain seq x y z
N MET A 1 8.34 -6.58 -14.20
CA MET A 1 8.23 -7.45 -13.01
C MET A 1 7.15 -6.84 -12.13
N THR A 2 6.04 -7.53 -11.87
CA THR A 2 4.85 -6.90 -11.27
C THR A 2 4.86 -7.02 -9.74
N TYR A 3 4.50 -5.95 -9.04
CA TYR A 3 4.18 -5.98 -7.61
C TYR A 3 2.68 -6.27 -7.41
N SER A 4 2.34 -7.02 -6.36
CA SER A 4 0.96 -7.18 -5.88
C SER A 4 0.76 -6.39 -4.58
N PHE A 5 -0.49 -6.30 -4.11
CA PHE A 5 -0.79 -5.81 -2.77
C PHE A 5 -1.63 -6.82 -1.99
N HIS A 6 -1.47 -6.80 -0.67
CA HIS A 6 -2.23 -7.61 0.27
C HIS A 6 -2.76 -6.73 1.40
N LEU A 7 -4.00 -7.00 1.78
CA LEU A 7 -4.64 -6.39 2.93
C LEU A 7 -4.28 -7.24 4.15
N GLY A 8 -3.30 -6.79 4.94
CA GLY A 8 -2.96 -7.39 6.24
C GLY A 8 -3.91 -6.97 7.37
N VAL A 9 -4.95 -6.22 7.02
CA VAL A 9 -5.99 -5.70 7.93
C VAL A 9 -7.36 -6.17 7.45
N ASN A 10 -8.30 -6.29 8.37
CA ASN A 10 -9.68 -6.56 8.01
C ASN A 10 -10.36 -5.27 7.52
N LEU A 11 -10.91 -5.30 6.30
CA LEU A 11 -11.72 -4.21 5.75
C LEU A 11 -13.23 -4.45 5.91
N GLU A 12 -13.64 -5.60 6.46
CA GLU A 12 -15.04 -5.88 6.78
C GLU A 12 -15.60 -4.80 7.71
N GLY A 13 -16.77 -4.27 7.38
CA GLY A 13 -17.40 -3.17 8.10
C GLY A 13 -17.16 -1.77 7.52
N LEU A 14 -16.22 -1.60 6.60
CA LEU A 14 -16.11 -0.35 5.84
C LEU A 14 -17.24 -0.22 4.80
N PRO A 15 -17.63 1.01 4.42
CA PRO A 15 -18.44 1.23 3.23
C PRO A 15 -17.80 0.61 1.98
N GLU A 16 -18.62 0.08 1.06
CA GLU A 16 -18.12 -0.60 -0.14
C GLU A 16 -17.26 0.31 -1.03
N ASP A 17 -17.70 1.55 -1.22
CA ASP A 17 -16.99 2.57 -1.99
C ASP A 17 -15.61 2.87 -1.39
N VAL A 18 -15.50 2.91 -0.07
CA VAL A 18 -14.22 3.08 0.65
C VAL A 18 -13.30 1.88 0.40
N ARG A 19 -13.81 0.64 0.51
CA ARG A 19 -13.02 -0.56 0.24
C ARG A 19 -12.49 -0.59 -1.18
N LEU A 20 -13.35 -0.29 -2.16
CA LEU A 20 -13.00 -0.27 -3.57
C LEU A 20 -11.95 0.81 -3.85
N GLU A 21 -12.07 1.99 -3.24
CA GLU A 21 -11.11 3.06 -3.44
C GLU A 21 -9.75 2.72 -2.83
N ILE A 22 -9.70 2.18 -1.60
CA ILE A 22 -8.45 1.71 -0.98
C ILE A 22 -7.78 0.66 -1.87
N GLY A 23 -8.54 -0.33 -2.37
CA GLY A 23 -8.01 -1.36 -3.27
C GLY A 23 -7.43 -0.77 -4.56
N ARG A 24 -8.14 0.18 -5.19
CA ARG A 24 -7.64 0.88 -6.38
C ARG A 24 -6.37 1.67 -6.11
N THR A 25 -6.31 2.40 -4.99
CA THR A 25 -5.11 3.14 -4.60
C THR A 25 -3.92 2.20 -4.39
N MET A 26 -4.11 1.07 -3.69
CA MET A 26 -3.03 0.10 -3.47
C MET A 26 -2.55 -0.53 -4.78
N GLN A 27 -3.48 -0.83 -5.71
CA GLN A 27 -3.12 -1.32 -7.03
C GLN A 27 -2.30 -0.28 -7.83
N GLN A 28 -2.71 0.99 -7.82
CA GLN A 28 -1.96 2.05 -8.48
C GLN A 28 -0.54 2.21 -7.92
N ILE A 29 -0.37 2.08 -6.61
CA ILE A 29 0.97 2.09 -6.00
C ILE A 29 1.78 0.87 -6.46
N ALA A 30 1.18 -0.33 -6.48
CA ALA A 30 1.84 -1.55 -6.97
C ALA A 30 2.31 -1.43 -8.43
N ASP A 31 1.48 -0.83 -9.27
CA ASP A 31 1.81 -0.56 -10.68
C ASP A 31 2.92 0.49 -10.79
N ALA A 32 2.87 1.55 -9.98
CA ALA A 32 3.90 2.59 -9.98
C ALA A 32 5.27 2.06 -9.54
N VAL A 33 5.34 1.30 -8.45
CA VAL A 33 6.62 0.78 -7.92
C VAL A 33 7.25 -0.27 -8.85
N THR A 34 6.46 -0.91 -9.70
CA THR A 34 6.94 -1.79 -10.77
C THR A 34 7.81 -1.07 -11.79
N THR A 35 7.63 0.24 -11.96
CA THR A 35 8.42 1.06 -12.90
C THR A 35 9.79 1.46 -12.34
N ILE A 36 10.03 1.26 -11.04
CA ILE A 36 11.26 1.69 -10.37
C ILE A 36 12.37 0.64 -10.62
N PRO A 37 13.55 1.04 -11.16
CA PRO A 37 14.65 0.12 -11.39
C PRO A 37 15.11 -0.55 -10.09
N PRO A 38 15.47 -1.86 -10.10
CA PRO A 38 15.96 -2.56 -8.89
C PRO A 38 17.19 -1.92 -8.24
N SER A 39 18.00 -1.19 -9.01
CA SER A 39 19.19 -0.47 -8.53
C SER A 39 18.89 0.92 -7.94
N SER A 40 17.64 1.37 -7.95
CA SER A 40 17.26 2.70 -7.47
C SER A 40 17.52 2.86 -5.97
N ALA A 41 18.11 4.00 -5.59
CA ALA A 41 18.29 4.38 -4.18
C ALA A 41 16.96 4.47 -3.40
N PHE A 42 15.84 4.60 -4.12
CA PHE A 42 14.49 4.50 -3.56
C PHE A 42 14.32 3.29 -2.64
N TRP A 43 14.82 2.11 -3.05
CA TRP A 43 14.61 0.88 -2.28
C TRP A 43 15.33 0.88 -0.93
N SER A 44 16.49 1.53 -0.85
CA SER A 44 17.20 1.71 0.41
C SER A 44 16.40 2.58 1.38
N SER A 45 15.73 3.62 0.88
CA SER A 45 14.86 4.49 1.69
C SER A 45 13.56 3.82 2.11
N MET A 46 13.08 2.84 1.33
CA MET A 46 11.86 2.10 1.64
C MET A 46 12.09 0.90 2.58
N LYS A 47 13.34 0.48 2.75
CA LYS A 47 13.69 -0.60 3.65
C LYS A 47 13.29 -0.22 5.09
N ASP A 48 12.48 -1.08 5.70
CA ASP A 48 11.97 -0.93 7.07
C ASP A 48 11.11 0.34 7.30
N SER A 49 10.71 1.02 6.22
CA SER A 49 9.86 2.21 6.29
C SER A 49 8.37 1.85 6.30
N LEU A 50 7.60 2.58 7.12
CA LEU A 50 6.15 2.60 7.06
C LEU A 50 5.70 3.85 6.29
N LEU A 51 4.89 3.62 5.27
CA LEU A 51 4.32 4.65 4.41
C LEU A 51 2.86 4.84 4.78
N GLN A 52 2.36 6.06 4.59
CA GLN A 52 0.96 6.39 4.85
C GLN A 52 0.35 7.14 3.68
N ILE A 53 -0.92 6.86 3.40
CA ILE A 53 -1.74 7.60 2.46
C ILE A 53 -3.16 7.73 3.00
N ASP A 54 -3.76 8.89 2.80
CA ASP A 54 -5.12 9.19 3.24
C ASP A 54 -6.09 8.95 2.06
N VAL A 55 -7.06 8.06 2.23
CA VAL A 55 -8.04 7.65 1.21
C VAL A 55 -9.44 7.70 1.82
N ARG A 56 -10.33 8.50 1.24
CA ARG A 56 -11.76 8.58 1.62
C ARG A 56 -12.01 8.73 3.14
N GLY A 57 -11.19 9.52 3.82
CA GLY A 57 -11.32 9.74 5.27
C GLY A 57 -10.68 8.66 6.14
N TYR A 58 -9.86 7.77 5.56
CA TYR A 58 -9.09 6.76 6.27
C TYR A 58 -7.60 6.93 6.00
N ARG A 59 -6.78 6.75 7.03
CA ARG A 59 -5.33 6.60 6.91
C ARG A 59 -5.00 5.14 6.68
N VAL A 60 -4.36 4.85 5.56
CA VAL A 60 -3.85 3.54 5.18
C VAL A 60 -2.34 3.53 5.40
N VAL A 61 -1.86 2.70 6.33
CA VAL A 61 -0.42 2.50 6.56
C VAL A 61 0.02 1.21 5.90
N TYR A 62 1.10 1.28 5.12
CA TYR A 62 1.60 0.15 4.34
C TYR A 62 3.12 0.11 4.30
N ARG A 63 3.66 -1.06 3.94
CA ARG A 63 5.08 -1.27 3.68
C ARG A 63 5.29 -2.00 2.36
N ILE A 64 6.47 -1.84 1.78
CA ILE A 64 6.87 -2.52 0.55
C ILE A 64 7.88 -3.61 0.90
N ASP A 65 7.52 -4.88 0.68
CA ASP A 65 8.44 -6.00 0.75
C ASP A 65 8.99 -6.26 -0.66
N THR A 66 10.21 -5.78 -0.91
CA THR A 66 10.88 -5.90 -2.21
C THR A 66 11.35 -7.32 -2.51
N GLY A 67 11.61 -8.13 -1.48
CA GLY A 67 12.01 -9.53 -1.61
C GLY A 67 10.85 -10.40 -2.10
N ARG A 68 9.64 -10.14 -1.60
CA ARG A 68 8.40 -10.82 -2.00
C ARG A 68 7.61 -10.08 -3.08
N ARG A 69 8.04 -8.87 -3.45
CA ARG A 69 7.38 -7.98 -4.44
C ARG A 69 5.93 -7.70 -4.09
N VAL A 70 5.71 -7.35 -2.83
CA VAL A 70 4.37 -7.17 -2.28
C VAL A 70 4.26 -5.91 -1.46
N ILE A 71 3.17 -5.18 -1.65
CA ILE A 71 2.74 -4.10 -0.77
C ILE A 71 1.82 -4.68 0.29
N ILE A 72 2.09 -4.42 1.56
CA ILE A 72 1.29 -4.95 2.66
C ILE A 72 0.69 -3.78 3.42
N VAL A 73 -0.64 -3.68 3.42
CA VAL A 73 -1.35 -2.77 4.33
C VAL A 73 -1.30 -3.37 5.72
N VAL A 74 -0.75 -2.62 6.68
CA VAL A 74 -0.52 -3.09 8.06
C VAL A 74 -1.41 -2.41 9.08
N GLU A 75 -1.93 -1.22 8.76
CA GLU A 75 -2.86 -0.50 9.62
C GLU A 75 -3.87 0.28 8.79
N LEU A 76 -5.08 0.40 9.32
CA LEU A 76 -6.11 1.28 8.81
C LEU A 76 -6.79 1.99 9.97
N SER A 77 -6.88 3.31 9.91
CA SER A 77 -7.59 4.12 10.92
C SER A 77 -8.44 5.19 10.27
N ARG A 78 -9.59 5.52 10.88
CA ARG A 78 -10.44 6.62 10.44
C ARG A 78 -9.78 7.94 10.83
N LEU A 79 -9.71 8.88 9.89
CA LEU A 79 -9.28 10.24 10.17
C LEU A 79 -10.34 10.93 11.04
N ARG A 80 -9.89 11.63 12.08
CA ARG A 80 -10.75 12.38 13.00
C ARG A 80 -11.19 13.70 12.39
#